data_AF-J3EHX4-F1
#
_entry.id   AF-J3EHX4-F1
#
_cell.length_a   1.000
_cell.length_b   1.000
_cell.length_c   1.000
_cell.angle_alpha   90.00
_cell.angle_beta   90.00
_cell.angle_gamma   90.00
#
_symmetry.space_group_name_H-M   'P 1'
#
loop_
_entity.id
_entity.type
_entity.pdbx_description
1 polymer ?
#
loop_
_entity_poly.entity_id
_entity_poly.type
_entity_poly.pdbx_seq_one_letter_code
_entity_poly.pdbx_strand_id
1 'polypeptide(L)' 'MLTIAPVRNQIFGPVLAVTTFTTIDEAIALANDSVYGLAASVYTDNLRNAIKLSREIRAGIVTVNCFGEGDA' A
#
# COMPACT_ATOMS: atom_id res chain seq x y z
N MET A 1 12.51 -16.28 -12.51
CA MET A 1 12.09 -14.99 -11.96
C MET A 1 10.70 -14.72 -12.51
N LEU A 2 9.66 -14.98 -11.70
CA LEU A 2 8.27 -14.86 -12.14
C LEU A 2 7.87 -13.38 -11.97
N THR A 3 7.77 -12.63 -13.06
CA THR A 3 7.23 -11.26 -13.00
C THR A 3 5.72 -11.36 -12.86
N ILE A 4 5.20 -11.06 -11.67
CA ILE A 4 3.76 -10.92 -11.43
C ILE A 4 3.32 -9.63 -12.13
N ALA A 5 2.28 -9.69 -12.95
CA ALA A 5 1.72 -8.50 -13.58
C ALA A 5 1.21 -7.53 -12.50
N PRO A 6 1.64 -6.26 -12.49
CA PRO A 6 1.12 -5.28 -11.54
C PRO A 6 -0.39 -5.14 -11.69
N VAL A 7 -1.12 -5.09 -10.57
CA VAL A 7 -2.56 -4.83 -10.55
C VAL A 7 -2.79 -3.37 -10.85
N ARG A 8 -2.93 -3.05 -12.13
CA ARG A 8 -2.97 -1.68 -12.64
C ARG A 8 -4.36 -1.08 -12.75
N ASN A 9 -5.40 -1.91 -12.79
CA ASN A 9 -6.77 -1.45 -13.00
C ASN A 9 -7.61 -1.72 -11.75
N GLN A 10 -8.45 -0.74 -11.38
CA GLN A 10 -9.48 -0.94 -10.37
C GLN A 10 -10.56 -1.89 -10.89
N ILE A 11 -10.79 -2.98 -10.17
CA ILE A 11 -11.76 -4.02 -10.52
C ILE A 11 -13.17 -3.68 -10.00
N PHE A 12 -13.28 -2.88 -8.93
CA PHE A 12 -14.55 -2.50 -8.28
C PHE A 12 -15.49 -3.70 -7.99
N GLY A 13 -14.90 -4.85 -7.67
CA GLY A 13 -15.60 -6.06 -7.23
C GLY A 13 -14.88 -6.67 -6.04
N PRO A 14 -15.40 -7.78 -5.45
CA PRO A 14 -14.81 -8.43 -4.28
C PRO A 14 -13.54 -9.24 -4.65
N VAL A 15 -12.53 -8.55 -5.18
CA VAL A 15 -11.26 -9.13 -5.65
C VAL A 15 -10.11 -8.40 -4.96
N LEU A 16 -9.28 -9.16 -4.26
CA LEU A 16 -8.04 -8.68 -3.65
C LEU A 16 -6.85 -9.38 -4.32
N ALA A 17 -5.84 -8.59 -4.67
CA ALA A 17 -4.56 -9.11 -5.13
C ALA A 17 -3.51 -9.00 -4.02
N VAL A 18 -2.65 -10.02 -3.91
CA VAL A 18 -1.60 -10.09 -2.91
C VAL A 18 -0.25 -10.20 -3.62
N THR A 19 0.66 -9.29 -3.28
CA THR A 19 2.02 -9.26 -3.79
C THR A 19 2.99 -9.27 -2.60
N THR A 20 3.98 -10.16 -2.65
CA THR A 20 5.03 -10.24 -1.63
C THR A 20 6.16 -9.26 -1.94
N PHE A 21 6.80 -8.75 -0.90
CA PHE A 21 8.03 -7.96 -0.98
C PHE A 21 9.00 -8.44 0.10
N THR A 22 10.27 -8.11 -0.04
CA THR A 22 11.34 -8.48 0.90
C THR A 22 11.83 -7.28 1.70
N THR A 23 11.79 -6.08 1.12
CA THR A 23 12.29 -4.86 1.76
C THR A 23 11.23 -3.78 1.81
N ILE A 24 11.35 -2.87 2.78
CA ILE A 24 10.46 -1.71 2.90
C ILE A 24 10.55 -0.81 1.66
N ASP A 25 11.75 -0.64 1.09
CA ASP A 25 11.94 0.17 -0.12
C ASP A 25 11.24 -0.44 -1.34
N GLU A 26 11.27 -1.77 -1.46
CA GLU A 26 10.50 -2.50 -2.47
C GLU A 26 9.00 -2.34 -2.28
N ALA A 27 8.51 -2.43 -1.03
CA ALA A 27 7.09 -2.20 -0.73
C ALA A 27 6.64 -0.79 -1.13
N ILE A 28 7.46 0.22 -0.84
CA ILE A 28 7.21 1.62 -1.22
C ILE A 28 7.19 1.76 -2.74
N ALA A 29 8.15 1.15 -3.45
CA ALA A 29 8.20 1.18 -4.91
C ALA A 29 6.96 0.52 -5.52
N LEU A 30 6.53 -0.64 -5.01
CA LEU A 30 5.33 -1.34 -5.45
C LEU A 30 4.05 -0.53 -5.18
N ALA A 31 3.92 0.06 -3.98
CA ALA A 31 2.77 0.90 -3.64
C ALA A 31 2.69 2.15 -4.53
N ASN A 32 3.85 2.70 -4.92
CA ASN A 32 3.98 3.89 -5.74
C ASN A 32 3.93 3.60 -7.25
N ASP A 33 4.05 2.34 -7.71
CA ASP A 33 3.85 1.92 -9.12
C ASP A 33 2.35 1.81 -9.46
N SER A 34 1.62 2.87 -9.12
CA SER A 34 0.21 3.04 -9.42
C SER A 34 -0.02 4.45 -9.94
N VAL A 35 -0.90 4.56 -10.94
CA VAL A 35 -1.39 5.87 -11.42
C VAL A 35 -2.45 6.46 -10.47
N TYR A 36 -2.93 5.67 -9.52
CA TYR A 36 -3.87 6.08 -8.49
C TYR A 36 -3.14 6.47 -7.19
N GLY A 37 -3.85 7.14 -6.28
CA GLY A 37 -3.29 7.57 -4.99
C GLY A 37 -4.36 7.98 -3.98
N LEU A 38 -5.47 7.26 -3.89
CA LEU A 38 -6.58 7.62 -2.99
C LEU A 38 -6.21 7.40 -1.52
N ALA A 39 -5.94 6.15 -1.16
CA ALA A 39 -5.66 5.74 0.21
C ALA A 39 -4.67 4.58 0.26
N ALA A 40 -3.89 4.52 1.34
CA ALA A 40 -3.04 3.40 1.70
C ALA A 40 -3.18 3.09 3.20
N SER A 41 -2.95 1.82 3.55
CA SER A 41 -2.92 1.34 4.93
C SER A 41 -1.64 0.57 5.18
N VAL A 42 -0.96 0.91 6.27
CA VAL A 42 0.31 0.35 6.68
C VAL A 42 0.11 -0.40 7.98
N TYR A 43 0.54 -1.66 8.03
CA TYR A 43 0.50 -2.46 9.25
C TYR A 43 1.93 -2.80 9.66
N THR A 44 2.35 -2.29 10.82
CA THR A 44 3.70 -2.52 11.35
C THR A 44 3.74 -2.22 12.85
N ASP A 45 4.55 -2.98 13.57
CA ASP A 45 4.90 -2.75 14.98
C ASP A 45 6.09 -1.78 15.14
N ASN A 46 6.80 -1.48 14.05
CA ASN A 46 7.99 -0.63 14.06
C ASN A 46 7.64 0.82 13.74
N LEU A 47 7.83 1.70 14.73
CA LEU A 47 7.56 3.13 14.60
C LEU A 47 8.35 3.82 13.49
N ARG A 48 9.61 3.44 13.25
CA ARG A 48 10.43 4.03 12.18
C ARG A 48 9.86 3.67 10.81
N ASN A 49 9.40 2.43 10.65
CA ASN A 49 8.77 1.99 9.40
C ASN A 49 7.43 2.69 9.21
N ALA A 50 6.61 2.81 10.26
CA ALA A 50 5.34 3.54 10.19
C ALA A 50 5.54 4.98 9.69
N ILE A 51 6.51 5.70 10.27
CA ILE A 51 6.84 7.08 9.86
C ILE A 51 7.37 7.11 8.43
N LYS A 52 8.30 6.20 8.07
CA LYS A 52 8.90 6.15 6.73
C LYS A 52 7.83 5.90 5.65
N LEU A 53 7.03 4.86 5.83
CA LEU A 53 5.96 4.47 4.91
C LEU A 53 4.92 5.59 4.76
N SER A 54 4.53 6.23 5.86
CA SER A 54 3.59 7.36 5.84
C SER A 54 4.11 8.59 5.07
N ARG A 55 5.43 8.76 4.98
CA ARG A 55 6.05 9.89 4.27
C ARG A 55 6.35 9.59 2.81
N GLU A 56 6.62 8.34 2.47
CA GLU A 56 7.12 7.95 1.15
C GLU A 56 6.06 7.32 0.24
N ILE A 57 4.95 6.80 0.80
CA ILE A 57 3.81 6.34 0.00
C ILE A 57 3.04 7.56 -0.54
N ARG A 58 2.83 7.58 -1.86
CA ARG A 58 2.11 8.63 -2.58
C ARG A 58 0.61 8.33 -2.60
N ALA A 59 -0.06 8.59 -1.48
CA ALA A 59 -1.51 8.51 -1.35
C ALA A 59 -2.06 9.74 -0.61
N GLY A 60 -3.31 10.11 -0.87
CA GLY A 60 -3.98 11.22 -0.20
C GLY A 60 -4.19 10.96 1.30
N ILE A 61 -4.44 9.71 1.67
CA ILE A 61 -4.58 9.26 3.06
C ILE A 61 -3.67 8.06 3.28
N VAL A 62 -2.85 8.10 4.33
CA VAL A 62 -2.09 6.93 4.82
C VAL A 62 -2.50 6.65 6.26
N THR A 63 -3.01 5.45 6.51
CA THR A 63 -3.41 4.97 7.84
C THR A 63 -2.37 3.98 8.38
N VAL A 64 -2.17 3.96 9.70
CA VAL A 64 -1.22 3.07 10.37
C VAL A 64 -1.96 2.19 11.37
N ASN A 65 -1.83 0.88 11.23
CA ASN A 65 -2.47 -0.15 12.06
C ASN A 65 -4.01 -0.05 12.09
N CYS A 66 -4.58 0.53 11.04
CA CYS A 66 -6.01 0.56 10.76
C CYS A 66 -6.21 0.70 9.25
N PHE A 67 -7.44 0.52 8.80
CA PHE A 67 -7.89 0.85 7.45
C PHE A 67 -8.92 1.96 7.53
N GLY A 68 -8.99 2.78 6.47
CA GLY A 68 -9.88 3.93 6.41
C GLY A 68 -11.34 3.54 6.23
N GLU A 69 -11.96 3.04 7.29
CA GLU A 69 -13.37 3.29 7.54
C GLU A 69 -13.43 4.57 8.40
N GLY A 70 -14.02 5.64 7.85
CA GLY A 70 -14.62 6.64 8.73
C GLY A 70 -15.73 5.93 9.50
N ASP A 71 -15.77 6.15 10.81
CA ASP A 71 -16.75 5.56 11.73
C ASP A 71 -18.12 5.39 11.06
N ALA A 72 -18.51 4.12 10.85
CA ALA A 72 -19.87 3.74 10.50
C ALA A 72 -20.69 3.50 11.78
#